data_AF-A0A528DDU4-F1
#
_entry.id   AF-A0A528DDU4-F1
#
_cell.length_a   1.000
_cell.length_b   1.000
_cell.length_c   1.000
_cell.angle_alpha   90.00
_cell.angle_beta   90.00
_cell.angle_gamma   90.00
#
_symmetry.space_group_name_H-M   'P 1'
#
loop_
_entity.id
_entity.type
_entity.pdbx_description
1 polymer ?
#
loop_
_entity_poly.entity_id
_entity_poly.type
_entity_poly.pdbx_seq_one_letter_code
_entity_poly.pdbx_strand_id
1 'polypeptide(L)'
;MSFFPGNDPLPGDAFASDQIELMVIPNAKDIGGFQVRRALPTAKRRLVGPFIFFDRMGPAILRAGQALDVRPHPHIGLSTVTYLFDGNIRHRDSLGTEMVIQPGDVNLMTAGRGIVHSERTPQELRGAPMSVSGLQTWLALPDDKEEVDPIFENTAAMRLPKIDAEGVSGRVVIGAFSGLRSPVATASDTLYADLSLAPGASVKIPADAEERAIYTLEG
;
A
#
# COMPACT_ATOMS: atom_id res chain seq x y z
N MET A 1 -19.49 12.71 9.22
CA MET A 1 -19.62 14.05 8.60
C MET A 1 -18.35 14.80 8.94
N SER A 2 -17.51 15.12 7.94
CA SER A 2 -16.23 15.81 8.16
C SER A 2 -16.43 17.13 8.90
N PHE A 3 -15.56 17.42 9.87
CA PHE A 3 -15.58 18.64 10.66
C PHE A 3 -15.10 19.88 9.86
N PHE A 4 -14.58 19.67 8.64
CA PHE A 4 -14.12 20.72 7.72
C PHE A 4 -14.61 20.42 6.29
N PRO A 5 -15.74 20.99 5.86
CA PRO A 5 -16.19 20.84 4.49
C PRO A 5 -15.32 21.70 3.57
N GLY A 6 -14.33 21.07 2.94
CA GLY A 6 -13.67 21.63 1.76
C GLY A 6 -14.60 21.59 0.55
N ASN A 7 -14.40 22.50 -0.41
CA ASN A 7 -15.11 22.43 -1.69
C ASN A 7 -14.58 21.26 -2.51
N ASP A 8 -15.46 20.45 -3.09
CA ASP A 8 -15.07 19.41 -4.05
C ASP A 8 -14.40 20.06 -5.27
N PRO A 9 -13.25 19.55 -5.76
CA PRO A 9 -12.59 20.09 -6.96
C PRO A 9 -13.44 19.88 -8.22
N LEU A 10 -13.38 20.84 -9.16
CA LEU A 10 -14.05 20.74 -10.46
C LEU A 10 -13.08 20.22 -11.55
N PRO A 11 -13.47 19.19 -12.35
CA PRO A 11 -12.65 18.70 -13.46
C PRO A 11 -12.32 19.79 -14.49
N GLY A 12 -11.05 19.91 -14.90
CA GLY A 12 -10.60 20.86 -15.91
C GLY A 12 -10.36 22.29 -15.42
N ASP A 13 -10.58 22.56 -14.13
CA ASP A 13 -10.24 23.84 -13.51
C ASP A 13 -8.77 23.84 -13.05
N ALA A 14 -7.96 24.76 -13.56
CA ALA A 14 -6.57 24.92 -13.12
C ALA A 14 -6.47 25.18 -11.61
N PHE A 15 -7.48 25.84 -11.02
CA PHE A 15 -7.58 26.10 -9.57
C PHE A 15 -7.97 24.86 -8.76
N ALA A 16 -8.41 23.75 -9.38
CA ALA A 16 -8.56 22.48 -8.67
C ALA A 16 -7.21 21.91 -8.20
N SER A 17 -6.10 22.33 -8.81
CA SER A 17 -4.76 22.03 -8.29
C SER A 17 -4.45 22.76 -6.99
N ASP A 18 -5.12 23.89 -6.71
CA ASP A 18 -5.00 24.61 -5.43
C ASP A 18 -5.71 23.88 -4.27
N GLN A 19 -6.46 22.80 -4.56
CA GLN A 19 -6.97 21.89 -3.53
C GLN A 19 -5.94 20.85 -3.08
N ILE A 20 -4.80 20.71 -3.78
CA ILE A 20 -3.70 19.84 -3.36
C ILE A 20 -2.91 20.57 -2.28
N GLU A 21 -3.17 20.20 -1.02
CA GLU A 21 -2.47 20.80 0.14
C GLU A 21 -0.95 20.62 0.07
N LEU A 22 -0.49 19.45 -0.37
CA LEU A 22 0.94 19.11 -0.44
C LEU A 22 1.25 18.14 -1.58
N MET A 23 2.18 18.56 -2.46
CA MET A 23 2.85 17.66 -3.38
C MET A 23 4.10 17.07 -2.74
N VAL A 24 4.18 15.74 -2.67
CA VAL A 24 5.37 15.03 -2.20
C VAL A 24 6.11 14.45 -3.40
N ILE A 25 7.41 14.74 -3.48
CA ILE A 25 8.31 14.07 -4.42
C ILE A 25 9.03 12.94 -3.67
N PRO A 26 8.72 11.66 -3.98
CA PRO A 26 9.32 10.53 -3.28
C PRO A 26 10.82 10.44 -3.49
N ASN A 27 11.57 10.20 -2.42
CA ASN A 27 13.03 10.07 -2.48
C ASN A 27 13.45 8.61 -2.64
N ALA A 28 14.52 8.35 -3.38
CA ALA A 28 15.13 7.02 -3.46
C ALA A 28 15.73 6.61 -2.11
N LYS A 29 15.48 5.38 -1.68
CA LYS A 29 16.01 4.76 -0.46
C LYS A 29 16.51 3.35 -0.76
N ASP A 30 17.69 3.01 -0.26
CA ASP A 30 18.22 1.65 -0.32
C ASP A 30 17.70 0.85 0.89
N ILE A 31 17.13 -0.33 0.64
CA ILE A 31 16.60 -1.25 1.67
C ILE A 31 17.40 -2.56 1.77
N GLY A 32 18.67 -2.55 1.37
CA GLY A 32 19.56 -3.71 1.40
C GLY A 32 19.89 -4.25 0.01
N GLY A 33 20.32 -3.38 -0.90
CA GLY A 33 20.66 -3.73 -2.28
C GLY A 33 19.50 -3.61 -3.27
N PHE A 34 18.36 -3.07 -2.82
CA PHE A 34 17.21 -2.73 -3.66
C PHE A 34 16.77 -1.29 -3.35
N GLN A 35 16.49 -0.51 -4.39
CA GLN A 35 16.03 0.87 -4.23
C GLN A 35 14.51 0.97 -4.32
N VAL A 36 13.92 1.70 -3.38
CA VAL A 36 12.50 2.06 -3.33
C VAL A 36 12.32 3.57 -3.38
N ARG A 37 11.13 4.02 -3.74
CA ARG A 37 10.74 5.44 -3.67
C ARG A 37 9.86 5.67 -2.44
N ARG A 38 10.37 6.42 -1.46
CA ARG A 38 9.67 6.71 -0.20
C ARG A 38 8.84 7.99 -0.29
N ALA A 39 7.53 7.85 -0.20
CA ALA A 39 6.57 8.96 -0.18
C ALA A 39 6.17 9.37 1.25
N LEU A 40 6.13 8.42 2.19
CA LEU A 40 5.89 8.72 3.62
C LEU A 40 6.87 7.94 4.50
N PRO A 41 7.32 8.51 5.63
CA PRO A 41 7.07 9.89 6.06
C PRO A 41 7.98 10.92 5.35
N THR A 42 7.59 12.19 5.41
CA THR A 42 8.42 13.34 5.00
C THR A 42 8.50 14.38 6.13
N ALA A 43 9.36 15.39 5.95
CA ALA A 43 9.46 16.51 6.90
C ALA A 43 8.16 17.32 7.03
N LYS A 44 7.38 17.43 5.94
CA LYS A 44 6.14 18.22 5.90
C LYS A 44 4.88 17.41 6.19
N ARG A 45 4.94 16.08 6.09
CA ARG A 45 3.78 15.18 6.24
C ARG A 45 4.26 13.82 6.72
N ARG A 46 3.85 13.46 7.93
CA ARG A 46 4.24 12.20 8.58
C ARG A 46 3.25 11.07 8.33
N LEU A 47 1.97 11.39 8.20
CA LEU A 47 0.89 10.44 8.02
C LEU A 47 -0.21 11.00 7.11
N VAL A 48 -1.01 10.11 6.52
CA VAL A 48 -2.27 10.43 5.83
C VAL A 48 -3.31 9.42 6.32
N GLY A 49 -4.26 9.88 7.14
CA GLY A 49 -5.14 8.98 7.89
C GLY A 49 -4.31 7.97 8.69
N PRO A 50 -4.57 6.66 8.58
CA PRO A 50 -3.78 5.64 9.28
C PRO A 50 -2.40 5.39 8.65
N PHE A 51 -2.13 5.85 7.42
CA PHE A 51 -0.89 5.55 6.72
C PHE A 51 0.29 6.36 7.27
N ILE A 52 1.25 5.69 7.92
CA ILE A 52 2.46 6.30 8.49
C ILE A 52 3.73 6.05 7.66
N PHE A 53 3.63 5.18 6.65
CA PHE A 53 4.73 4.80 5.77
C PHE A 53 4.21 4.42 4.40
N PHE A 54 4.96 4.80 3.36
CA PHE A 54 4.64 4.45 1.98
C PHE A 54 5.93 4.38 1.15
N ASP A 55 6.30 3.16 0.75
CA ASP A 55 7.37 2.89 -0.20
C ASP A 55 6.81 2.25 -1.47
N ARG A 56 7.22 2.80 -2.62
CA ARG A 56 7.03 2.19 -3.94
C ARG A 56 8.24 1.34 -4.29
N MET A 57 8.01 0.04 -4.47
CA MET A 57 8.96 -0.90 -5.04
C MET A 57 8.82 -0.91 -6.55
N GLY A 58 9.93 -0.76 -7.28
CA GLY A 58 9.93 -0.81 -8.73
C GLY A 58 9.07 0.27 -9.43
N PRO A 59 8.73 0.09 -10.72
CA PRO A 59 9.03 -1.09 -11.54
C PRO A 59 10.53 -1.33 -11.73
N ALA A 60 10.98 -2.56 -11.55
CA ALA A 60 12.39 -2.95 -11.72
C ALA A 60 12.52 -4.41 -12.18
N ILE A 61 13.64 -4.74 -12.82
CA ILE A 61 14.03 -6.12 -13.14
C ILE A 61 15.24 -6.48 -12.30
N LEU A 62 15.07 -7.46 -11.41
CA LEU A 62 16.17 -8.12 -10.71
C LEU A 62 16.85 -9.06 -11.71
N ARG A 63 18.15 -8.86 -11.96
CA ARG A 63 18.93 -9.74 -12.85
C ARG A 63 19.23 -11.07 -12.16
N ALA A 64 19.66 -12.08 -12.93
CA ALA A 64 20.18 -13.32 -12.37
C ALA A 64 21.29 -13.02 -11.34
N GLY A 65 21.14 -13.55 -10.13
CA GLY A 65 22.04 -13.30 -8.99
C GLY A 65 21.68 -12.08 -8.12
N GLN A 66 20.68 -11.28 -8.51
CA GLN A 66 20.09 -10.25 -7.65
C GLN A 66 18.83 -10.77 -6.97
N ALA A 67 18.57 -10.28 -5.76
CA ALA A 67 17.38 -10.61 -5.00
C ALA A 67 16.98 -9.42 -4.12
N LEU A 68 15.70 -9.29 -3.84
CA LEU A 68 15.21 -8.49 -2.71
C LEU A 68 15.38 -9.37 -1.47
N ASP A 69 16.20 -8.95 -0.51
CA ASP A 69 16.49 -9.72 0.70
C ASP A 69 16.47 -8.84 1.95
N VAL A 70 15.26 -8.43 2.36
CA VAL A 70 15.07 -7.73 3.63
C VAL A 70 15.27 -8.76 4.76
N ARG A 71 16.35 -8.56 5.52
CA ARG A 71 16.74 -9.44 6.63
C ARG A 71 15.71 -9.37 7.78
N PRO A 72 15.73 -10.36 8.71
CA PRO A 72 14.87 -10.33 9.89
C PRO A 72 14.95 -8.99 10.62
N HIS A 73 13.81 -8.35 10.83
CA HIS A 73 13.68 -7.08 11.54
C HIS A 73 12.35 -7.00 12.30
N PRO A 74 12.29 -6.25 13.42
CA PRO A 74 11.09 -6.14 14.24
C PRO A 74 10.16 -5.00 13.80
N HIS A 75 8.87 -5.13 14.12
CA HIS A 75 7.88 -4.05 14.16
C HIS A 75 7.04 -4.15 15.43
N ILE A 76 6.46 -3.02 15.88
CA ILE A 76 5.48 -2.90 16.97
C ILE A 76 4.42 -1.84 16.61
N GLY A 77 3.22 -1.90 17.19
CA GLY A 77 2.23 -0.80 17.14
C GLY A 77 1.69 -0.44 15.75
N LEU A 78 1.90 -1.28 14.74
CA LEU A 78 1.50 -1.01 13.36
C LEU A 78 1.08 -2.29 12.62
N SER A 79 0.43 -2.11 11.48
CA SER A 79 0.25 -3.16 10.47
C SER A 79 1.03 -2.83 9.21
N THR A 80 1.79 -3.78 8.66
CA THR A 80 2.39 -3.64 7.33
C THR A 80 1.47 -4.22 6.27
N VAL A 81 1.31 -3.50 5.17
CA VAL A 81 0.55 -3.91 3.99
C VAL A 81 1.50 -4.05 2.81
N THR A 82 1.53 -5.23 2.20
CA THR A 82 2.25 -5.47 0.95
C THR A 82 1.24 -5.74 -0.16
N TYR A 83 1.31 -4.97 -1.25
CA TYR A 83 0.47 -5.10 -2.44
C TYR A 83 1.35 -5.08 -3.69
N LEU A 84 1.43 -6.21 -4.40
CA LEU A 84 2.32 -6.37 -5.56
C LEU A 84 1.57 -6.19 -6.88
N PHE A 85 2.23 -5.59 -7.87
CA PHE A 85 1.79 -5.56 -9.27
C PHE A 85 2.55 -6.58 -10.12
N ASP A 86 3.82 -6.82 -9.79
CA ASP A 86 4.68 -7.79 -10.47
C ASP A 86 5.58 -8.53 -9.47
N GLY A 87 5.97 -9.74 -9.83
CA GLY A 87 6.91 -10.55 -9.07
C GLY A 87 6.30 -11.24 -7.86
N ASN A 88 7.16 -11.80 -7.02
CA ASN A 88 6.76 -12.51 -5.82
C ASN A 88 7.71 -12.18 -4.66
N ILE A 89 7.15 -12.10 -3.46
CA ILE A 89 7.91 -11.94 -2.22
C ILE A 89 7.52 -13.07 -1.28
N ARG A 90 8.50 -13.73 -0.69
CA ARG A 90 8.31 -14.70 0.40
C ARG A 90 8.42 -13.97 1.72
N HIS A 91 7.33 -13.95 2.47
CA HIS A 91 7.24 -13.50 3.85
C HIS A 91 7.49 -14.68 4.79
N ARG A 92 8.25 -14.43 5.86
CA ARG A 92 8.39 -15.33 7.01
C ARG A 92 8.42 -14.51 8.29
N ASP A 93 7.76 -14.98 9.34
CA ASP A 93 7.73 -14.27 10.63
C ASP A 93 7.91 -15.18 11.86
N SER A 94 7.99 -14.54 13.03
CA SER A 94 8.17 -15.18 14.33
C SER A 94 6.94 -15.95 14.84
N LEU A 95 5.79 -15.88 14.15
CA LEU A 95 4.64 -16.75 14.42
C LEU A 95 4.81 -18.12 13.76
N GLY A 96 5.83 -18.29 12.92
CA GLY A 96 6.01 -19.47 12.08
C GLY A 96 5.25 -19.38 10.75
N THR A 97 4.70 -18.21 10.41
CA THR A 97 4.02 -18.01 9.13
C THR A 97 5.03 -18.03 8.00
N GLU A 98 4.66 -18.67 6.89
CA GLU A 98 5.38 -18.61 5.64
C GLU A 98 4.38 -18.42 4.50
N MET A 99 4.55 -17.35 3.72
CA MET A 99 3.63 -17.00 2.63
C MET A 99 4.40 -16.45 1.43
N VAL A 100 4.06 -16.92 0.23
CA VAL A 100 4.54 -16.31 -1.02
C VAL A 100 3.45 -15.39 -1.55
N ILE A 101 3.72 -14.09 -1.47
CA ILE A 101 2.84 -13.01 -1.94
C ILE A 101 2.84 -13.00 -3.46
N GLN A 102 1.65 -12.97 -4.05
CA GLN A 102 1.46 -12.89 -5.50
C GLN A 102 0.94 -11.51 -5.92
N PRO A 103 1.09 -11.15 -7.21
CA PRO A 103 0.52 -9.93 -7.74
C PRO A 103 -1.00 -9.83 -7.52
N GLY A 104 -1.45 -8.69 -7.02
CA GLY A 104 -2.85 -8.40 -6.69
C GLY A 104 -3.30 -8.91 -5.31
N ASP A 105 -2.53 -9.76 -4.64
CA ASP A 105 -2.83 -10.16 -3.26
C ASP A 105 -2.52 -9.02 -2.30
N VAL A 106 -3.24 -9.00 -1.17
CA VAL A 106 -2.97 -8.11 -0.05
C VAL A 106 -2.48 -8.93 1.12
N ASN A 107 -1.22 -8.73 1.48
CA ASN A 107 -0.68 -9.20 2.74
C ASN A 107 -0.86 -8.12 3.79
N LEU A 108 -1.44 -8.48 4.93
CA LEU A 108 -1.55 -7.64 6.11
C LEU A 108 -0.87 -8.36 7.28
N MET A 109 0.20 -7.79 7.80
CA MET A 109 0.85 -8.25 9.02
C MET A 109 0.65 -7.20 10.10
N THR A 110 -0.19 -7.49 11.09
CA THR A 110 -0.37 -6.64 12.27
C THR A 110 0.65 -7.05 13.32
N ALA A 111 1.56 -6.12 13.66
CA ALA A 111 2.64 -6.36 14.60
C ALA A 111 2.18 -6.33 16.06
N GLY A 112 1.26 -5.43 16.43
CA GLY A 112 0.79 -5.27 17.81
C GLY A 112 1.96 -5.17 18.80
N ARG A 113 1.92 -5.97 19.86
CA ARG A 113 2.97 -6.05 20.89
C ARG A 113 4.36 -6.42 20.34
N GLY A 114 4.43 -6.98 19.12
CA GLY A 114 5.65 -7.13 18.37
C GLY A 114 5.71 -8.38 17.51
N ILE A 115 6.33 -8.24 16.34
CA ILE A 115 6.63 -9.35 15.42
C ILE A 115 8.01 -9.13 14.79
N VAL A 116 8.75 -10.21 14.56
CA VAL A 116 9.98 -10.20 13.76
C VAL A 116 9.71 -10.91 12.45
N HIS A 117 10.05 -10.28 11.33
CA HIS A 117 9.80 -10.87 10.01
C HIS A 117 10.90 -10.57 8.99
N SER A 118 10.86 -11.30 7.89
CA SER A 118 11.71 -11.08 6.72
C SER A 118 10.91 -11.19 5.43
N GLU A 119 11.28 -10.40 4.43
CA GLU A 119 10.68 -10.38 3.10
C GLU A 119 11.77 -10.58 2.06
N ARG A 120 11.66 -11.64 1.26
CA ARG A 120 12.73 -12.10 0.38
C ARG A 120 12.22 -12.55 -0.97
N THR A 121 13.04 -12.47 -2.00
CA THR A 121 12.78 -13.18 -3.27
C THR A 121 12.70 -14.69 -2.98
N PRO A 122 11.60 -15.37 -3.38
CA PRO A 122 11.44 -16.81 -3.19
C PRO A 122 12.63 -17.57 -3.80
N GLN A 123 13.14 -18.55 -3.05
CA GLN A 123 14.37 -19.26 -3.42
C GLN A 123 14.24 -19.97 -4.78
N GLU A 124 13.07 -20.54 -5.04
CA GLU A 124 12.72 -21.26 -6.27
C GLU A 124 12.61 -20.36 -7.51
N LEU A 125 12.50 -19.04 -7.32
CA LEU A 125 12.48 -18.05 -8.41
C LEU A 125 13.85 -17.40 -8.65
N ARG A 126 14.87 -17.75 -7.84
CA ARG A 126 16.22 -17.20 -8.02
C ARG A 126 16.93 -17.83 -9.22
N GLY A 127 17.78 -17.05 -9.87
CA GLY A 127 18.62 -17.49 -10.98
C GLY A 127 18.11 -17.09 -12.37
N ALA A 128 16.87 -16.61 -12.47
CA ALA A 128 16.33 -15.98 -13.67
C ALA A 128 16.05 -14.48 -13.41
N PRO A 129 15.99 -13.64 -14.46
CA PRO A 129 15.48 -12.29 -14.32
C PRO A 129 14.04 -12.29 -13.78
N MET A 130 13.74 -11.41 -12.83
CA MET A 130 12.42 -11.30 -12.21
C MET A 130 11.99 -9.84 -12.14
N SER A 131 10.79 -9.55 -12.66
CA SER A 131 10.15 -8.24 -12.46
C SER A 131 9.70 -8.10 -11.01
N VAL A 132 9.86 -6.90 -10.44
CA VAL A 132 9.34 -6.56 -9.12
C VAL A 132 8.72 -5.17 -9.16
N SER A 133 7.48 -5.09 -8.71
CA SER A 133 6.71 -3.85 -8.65
C SER A 133 5.65 -4.00 -7.58
N GLY A 134 5.52 -3.02 -6.69
CA GLY A 134 4.57 -3.11 -5.59
C GLY A 134 4.60 -1.90 -4.67
N LEU A 135 3.77 -1.96 -3.64
CA LEU A 135 3.69 -0.96 -2.57
C LEU A 135 3.88 -1.66 -1.23
N GLN A 136 4.72 -1.06 -0.38
CA GLN A 136 4.78 -1.37 1.05
C GLN A 136 4.24 -0.16 1.79
N THR A 137 3.14 -0.33 2.51
CA THR A 137 2.54 0.75 3.31
C THR A 137 2.35 0.28 4.73
N TRP A 138 2.47 1.19 5.71
CA TRP A 138 2.22 0.84 7.11
C TRP A 138 1.06 1.66 7.66
N LEU A 139 0.18 0.97 8.38
CA LEU A 139 -0.96 1.54 9.08
C LEU A 139 -0.63 1.62 10.57
N ALA A 140 -0.74 2.79 11.18
CA ALA A 140 -0.67 2.89 12.64
C ALA A 140 -1.86 2.14 13.27
N LEU A 141 -1.60 1.42 14.35
CA LEU A 141 -2.68 0.92 15.21
C LEU A 141 -3.17 2.05 16.12
N PRO A 142 -4.46 2.09 16.45
CA PRO A 142 -4.95 2.99 17.49
C PRO A 142 -4.39 2.58 18.87
N ASP A 143 -4.32 3.53 19.80
CA ASP A 143 -3.73 3.37 21.14
C ASP A 143 -4.24 2.12 21.89
N ASP A 144 -5.53 1.80 21.79
CA ASP A 144 -6.14 0.64 22.45
C ASP A 144 -5.81 -0.71 21.78
N LYS A 145 -5.09 -0.68 20.66
CA LYS A 145 -4.68 -1.85 19.86
C LYS A 145 -3.18 -2.00 19.69
N GLU A 146 -2.35 -1.07 20.18
CA GLU A 146 -0.90 -1.17 20.01
C GLU A 146 -0.30 -2.46 20.60
N GLU A 147 -0.94 -3.04 21.61
CA GLU A 147 -0.45 -4.21 22.37
C GLU A 147 -1.21 -5.51 22.08
N VAL A 148 -2.01 -5.56 20.99
CA VAL A 148 -2.67 -6.82 20.59
C VAL A 148 -1.66 -7.89 20.18
N ASP A 149 -2.10 -9.14 20.16
CA ASP A 149 -1.28 -10.23 19.62
C ASP A 149 -1.00 -10.00 18.13
N PRO A 150 0.24 -10.28 17.68
CA PRO A 150 0.55 -10.21 16.27
C PRO A 150 -0.29 -11.21 15.47
N ILE A 151 -0.68 -10.80 14.26
CA ILE A 151 -1.43 -11.64 13.32
C ILE A 151 -0.96 -11.38 11.89
N PHE A 152 -0.99 -12.42 11.08
CA PHE A 152 -0.73 -12.34 9.65
C PHE A 152 -1.95 -12.85 8.87
N GLU A 153 -2.36 -12.08 7.87
CA GLU A 153 -3.45 -12.42 6.97
C GLU A 153 -3.05 -12.15 5.51
N ASN A 154 -3.35 -13.10 4.63
CA ASN A 154 -3.27 -12.91 3.18
C ASN A 154 -4.68 -12.93 2.60
N THR A 155 -5.02 -11.89 1.84
CA THR A 155 -6.24 -11.81 1.05
C THR A 155 -5.89 -11.93 -0.41
N ALA A 156 -6.27 -13.06 -1.01
CA ALA A 156 -6.05 -13.31 -2.43
C ALA A 156 -6.75 -12.28 -3.33
N ALA A 157 -6.12 -11.92 -4.45
CA ALA A 157 -6.61 -10.94 -5.42
C ALA A 157 -8.06 -11.18 -5.87
N MET A 158 -8.46 -12.46 -5.99
CA MET A 158 -9.81 -12.87 -6.40
C MET A 158 -10.90 -12.55 -5.37
N ARG A 159 -10.53 -12.31 -4.11
CA ARG A 159 -11.45 -11.93 -3.02
C ARG A 159 -11.62 -10.42 -2.91
N LEU A 160 -10.77 -9.63 -3.57
CA LEU A 160 -10.85 -8.18 -3.55
C LEU A 160 -11.93 -7.71 -4.55
N PRO A 161 -12.81 -6.77 -4.17
CA PRO A 161 -13.79 -6.22 -5.08
C PRO A 161 -13.12 -5.51 -6.26
N LYS A 162 -13.60 -5.81 -7.47
CA LYS A 162 -13.15 -5.15 -8.70
C LYS A 162 -14.00 -3.92 -8.98
N ILE A 163 -13.33 -2.85 -9.37
CA ILE A 163 -13.94 -1.64 -9.91
C ILE A 163 -13.88 -1.78 -11.43
N ASP A 164 -15.01 -1.58 -12.10
CA ASP A 164 -15.11 -1.54 -13.56
C ASP A 164 -16.36 -0.74 -13.94
N ALA A 165 -16.21 0.57 -14.05
CA ALA A 165 -17.31 1.49 -14.35
C ALA A 165 -16.78 2.80 -14.94
N GLU A 166 -17.49 3.34 -15.94
CA GLU A 166 -17.27 4.72 -16.45
C GLU A 166 -15.81 5.01 -16.90
N GLY A 167 -15.13 4.01 -17.45
CA GLY A 167 -13.73 4.13 -17.87
C GLY A 167 -12.72 4.08 -16.72
N VAL A 168 -13.16 3.74 -15.50
CA VAL A 168 -12.34 3.48 -14.32
C VAL A 168 -12.34 1.98 -14.05
N SER A 169 -11.15 1.38 -13.98
CA SER A 169 -10.98 0.00 -13.55
C SER A 169 -10.01 -0.10 -12.37
N GLY A 170 -10.04 -1.21 -11.63
CA GLY A 170 -9.15 -1.38 -10.49
C GLY A 170 -9.69 -2.28 -9.40
N ARG A 171 -9.26 -2.04 -8.16
CA ARG A 171 -9.66 -2.81 -6.97
C ARG A 171 -9.80 -1.96 -5.73
N VAL A 172 -10.74 -2.34 -4.86
CA VAL A 172 -10.75 -1.87 -3.46
C VAL A 172 -9.79 -2.76 -2.66
N VAL A 173 -8.61 -2.23 -2.36
CA VAL A 173 -7.54 -2.95 -1.66
C VAL A 173 -7.89 -3.08 -0.18
N ILE A 174 -8.26 -1.97 0.47
CA ILE A 174 -8.66 -1.91 1.88
C ILE A 174 -9.84 -0.94 2.03
N GLY A 175 -10.78 -1.29 2.92
CA GLY A 175 -11.92 -0.46 3.26
C GLY A 175 -13.04 -0.52 2.24
N ALA A 176 -13.64 0.64 1.92
CA ALA A 176 -14.74 0.74 0.99
C ALA A 176 -14.57 1.88 0.00
N PHE A 177 -15.01 1.67 -1.24
CA PHE A 177 -14.97 2.65 -2.31
C PHE A 177 -16.06 2.35 -3.34
N SER A 178 -16.81 3.37 -3.77
CA SER A 178 -17.90 3.24 -4.76
C SER A 178 -18.90 2.11 -4.46
N GLY A 179 -19.30 1.96 -3.19
CA GLY A 179 -20.26 0.94 -2.74
C GLY A 179 -19.69 -0.48 -2.62
N LEU A 180 -18.42 -0.69 -2.98
CA LEU A 180 -17.71 -1.96 -2.82
C LEU A 180 -16.91 -1.96 -1.51
N ARG A 181 -16.75 -3.12 -0.88
CA ARG A 181 -16.02 -3.28 0.39
C ARG A 181 -15.02 -4.44 0.35
N SER A 182 -13.76 -4.12 0.62
CA SER A 182 -12.70 -5.10 0.78
C SER A 182 -12.91 -5.94 2.05
N PRO A 183 -12.60 -7.25 2.03
CA PRO A 183 -12.63 -8.11 3.22
C PRO A 183 -11.37 -7.95 4.10
N VAL A 184 -10.37 -7.16 3.69
CA VAL A 184 -9.15 -6.94 4.48
C VAL A 184 -9.52 -6.21 5.78
N ALA A 185 -9.24 -6.84 6.92
CA ALA A 185 -9.57 -6.31 8.24
C ALA A 185 -8.53 -5.28 8.69
N THR A 186 -8.95 -4.07 9.07
CA THR A 186 -8.05 -3.05 9.63
C THR A 186 -8.56 -2.56 10.98
N ALA A 187 -7.64 -2.11 11.84
CA ALA A 187 -7.99 -1.56 13.15
C ALA A 187 -8.62 -0.16 13.08
N SER A 188 -8.38 0.56 11.99
CA SER A 188 -8.89 1.91 11.73
C SER A 188 -9.60 1.95 10.37
N ASP A 189 -10.57 2.85 10.23
CA ASP A 189 -11.18 3.16 8.94
C ASP A 189 -10.09 3.59 7.95
N THR A 190 -9.97 2.86 6.85
CA THR A 190 -8.87 2.98 5.89
C THR A 190 -9.44 2.98 4.48
N LEU A 191 -9.10 3.99 3.67
CA LEU A 191 -9.39 4.01 2.24
C LEU A 191 -8.12 3.65 1.46
N TYR A 192 -8.14 2.52 0.75
CA TYR A 192 -7.08 2.14 -0.18
C TYR A 192 -7.70 1.56 -1.45
N ALA A 193 -7.64 2.32 -2.54
CA ALA A 193 -8.06 1.89 -3.87
C ALA A 193 -6.88 1.95 -4.84
N ASP A 194 -6.77 0.92 -5.68
CA ASP A 194 -5.88 0.86 -6.84
C ASP A 194 -6.75 1.11 -8.08
N LEU A 195 -6.45 2.17 -8.84
CA LEU A 195 -7.31 2.67 -9.91
C LEU A 195 -6.50 2.93 -11.18
N SER A 196 -7.07 2.52 -12.31
CA SER A 196 -6.64 2.86 -13.66
C SER A 196 -7.76 3.61 -14.37
N LEU A 197 -7.45 4.77 -14.94
CA LEU A 197 -8.41 5.62 -15.63
C LEU A 197 -8.09 5.62 -17.13
N ALA A 198 -9.09 5.35 -17.96
CA ALA A 198 -9.01 5.56 -19.40
C ALA A 198 -8.85 7.06 -19.72
N PRO A 199 -8.28 7.43 -20.88
CA PRO A 199 -8.18 8.83 -21.29
C PRO A 199 -9.54 9.55 -21.22
N GLY A 200 -9.58 10.66 -20.48
CA GLY A 200 -10.80 11.46 -20.28
C GLY A 200 -11.75 10.92 -19.21
N ALA A 201 -11.50 9.75 -18.61
CA ALA A 201 -12.25 9.27 -17.47
C ALA A 201 -11.93 10.10 -16.21
N SER A 202 -12.86 10.11 -15.26
CA SER A 202 -12.67 10.76 -13.96
C SER A 202 -13.29 9.91 -12.87
N VAL A 203 -12.78 10.05 -11.65
CA VAL A 203 -13.31 9.33 -10.48
C VAL A 203 -13.53 10.32 -9.35
N LYS A 204 -14.68 10.22 -8.69
CA LYS A 204 -14.94 11.00 -7.47
C LYS A 204 -14.40 10.23 -6.27
N ILE A 205 -13.42 10.79 -5.58
CA ILE A 205 -12.95 10.23 -4.31
C ILE A 205 -13.97 10.59 -3.22
N PRO A 206 -14.50 9.61 -2.47
CA PRO A 206 -15.41 9.86 -1.36
C PRO A 206 -14.88 10.92 -0.38
N ALA A 207 -15.76 11.79 0.10
CA ALA A 207 -15.46 12.84 1.07
C ALA A 207 -15.59 12.38 2.54
N ASP A 208 -15.84 11.08 2.74
CA ASP A 208 -15.92 10.44 4.06
C ASP A 208 -14.53 10.15 4.66
N ALA A 209 -13.49 10.03 3.82
CA ALA A 209 -12.10 10.03 4.25
C ALA A 209 -11.63 11.47 4.52
N GLU A 210 -11.33 11.78 5.79
CA GLU A 210 -10.87 13.12 6.20
C GLU A 210 -9.57 13.51 5.51
N GLU A 211 -8.57 12.61 5.53
CA GLU A 211 -7.31 12.78 4.82
C GLU A 211 -7.23 11.83 3.63
N ARG A 212 -6.76 12.35 2.49
CA ARG A 212 -6.67 11.63 1.22
C ARG A 212 -5.36 11.96 0.53
N ALA A 213 -4.76 10.97 -0.11
CA ALA A 213 -3.59 11.16 -0.95
C ALA A 213 -3.72 10.32 -2.21
N ILE A 214 -3.12 10.80 -3.30
CA ILE A 214 -3.02 10.08 -4.57
C ILE A 214 -1.54 9.85 -4.84
N TYR A 215 -1.19 8.61 -5.16
CA TYR A 215 0.14 8.25 -5.63
C TYR A 215 0.04 7.79 -7.09
N THR A 216 0.62 8.55 -8.02
CA THR A 216 0.63 8.18 -9.44
C THR A 216 1.66 7.08 -9.69
N LEU A 217 1.20 5.92 -10.16
CA LEU A 217 2.06 4.78 -10.49
C LEU A 217 2.69 4.92 -11.88
N GLU A 218 1.87 5.33 -12.86
CA GLU A 218 2.22 5.54 -14.27
C GLU A 218 1.15 6.42 -14.94
N GLY A 219 1.43 6.90 -16.16
CA GLY A 219 0.56 7.78 -16.93
C GLY A 219 1.20 9.12 -17.32
#